data_AF-A0A9E4TM25-F1
#
_entry.id   AF-A0A9E4TM25-F1
#
_cell.length_a   1.000
_cell.length_b   1.000
_cell.length_c   1.000
_cell.angle_alpha   90.00
_cell.angle_beta   90.00
_cell.angle_gamma   90.00
#
_symmetry.space_group_name_H-M   'P 1'
#
loop_
_entity.id
_entity.type
_entity.pdbx_description
1 polymer ?
#
loop_
_entity_poly.entity_id
_entity_poly.type
_entity_poly.pdbx_seq_one_letter_code
_entity_poly.pdbx_strand_id
1 'polypeptide(L)'
;MLEISEARLEERLRQAEDAEGEIHRLQNLASAAPQLRLEKAKQDQQEERERSRRNSMDQARKEIEIALEMQTRVPALVEQAAAASDDLYRLLREIYSHRNEATESLAMADRVDYESELEEAEEHESALNRSTQGLAWALASRHGEARVRSLLEEMGPGFQYFRGCHLEGPLTRDLADFILKQAISPNGAGAQQDKQN
;
A
#
# COMPACT_ATOMS: atom_id res chain seq x y z
N MET A 1 46.18 -19.84 -99.22
CA MET A 1 45.09 -19.11 -98.51
C MET A 1 44.23 -20.10 -97.68
N LEU A 2 44.84 -20.95 -96.85
CA LEU A 2 44.12 -21.93 -96.00
C LEU A 2 44.59 -21.92 -94.53
N GLU A 3 45.84 -21.50 -94.28
CA GLU A 3 46.39 -21.42 -92.91
C GLU A 3 45.76 -20.30 -92.05
N ILE A 4 45.30 -19.21 -92.66
CA ILE A 4 44.64 -18.09 -91.95
C ILE A 4 43.23 -18.49 -91.44
N SER A 5 42.59 -19.50 -92.06
CA SER A 5 41.29 -20.01 -91.61
C SER A 5 41.38 -21.04 -90.49
N GLU A 6 42.45 -21.86 -90.45
CA GLU A 6 42.67 -22.84 -89.38
C GLU A 6 43.08 -22.16 -88.08
N ALA A 7 44.05 -21.24 -88.11
CA ALA A 7 44.48 -20.51 -86.91
C ALA A 7 43.34 -19.72 -86.24
N ARG A 8 42.43 -19.13 -87.03
CA ARG A 8 41.25 -18.42 -86.54
C ARG A 8 40.18 -19.37 -85.96
N LEU A 9 40.13 -20.60 -86.46
CA LEU A 9 39.23 -21.64 -85.95
C LEU A 9 39.75 -22.19 -84.62
N GLU A 10 41.06 -22.45 -84.52
CA GLU A 10 41.74 -22.87 -83.29
C GLU A 10 41.61 -21.83 -82.18
N GLU A 11 41.77 -20.55 -82.50
CA GLU A 11 41.60 -19.48 -81.50
C GLU A 11 40.15 -19.35 -81.02
N ARG A 12 39.17 -19.61 -81.90
CA ARG A 12 37.75 -19.68 -81.51
C ARG A 12 37.42 -20.91 -80.67
N LEU A 13 38.05 -22.05 -80.95
CA LEU A 13 37.91 -23.26 -80.14
C LEU A 13 38.49 -23.04 -78.75
N ARG A 14 39.67 -22.42 -78.65
CA ARG A 14 40.30 -22.07 -77.38
C ARG A 14 39.46 -21.08 -76.57
N GLN A 15 38.90 -20.06 -77.22
CA GLN A 15 37.95 -19.14 -76.59
C GLN A 15 36.66 -19.83 -76.12
N ALA A 16 36.19 -20.84 -76.85
CA ALA A 16 35.02 -21.63 -76.46
C ALA A 16 35.33 -22.54 -75.27
N GLU A 17 36.50 -23.19 -75.24
CA GLU A 17 36.98 -24.00 -74.11
C GLU A 17 37.15 -23.14 -72.84
N ASP A 18 37.76 -21.96 -72.97
CA ASP A 18 37.90 -21.00 -71.86
C ASP A 18 36.52 -20.53 -71.37
N ALA A 19 35.59 -20.24 -72.30
CA ALA A 19 34.23 -19.85 -71.96
C ALA A 19 33.42 -20.98 -71.29
N GLU A 20 33.59 -22.23 -71.73
CA GLU A 20 32.97 -23.39 -71.08
C GLU A 20 33.51 -23.59 -69.66
N GLY A 21 34.83 -23.42 -69.47
CA GLY A 21 35.45 -23.42 -68.14
C GLY A 21 34.88 -22.33 -67.23
N GLU A 22 34.71 -21.12 -67.76
CA GLU A 22 34.11 -19.98 -67.04
C GLU A 22 32.64 -20.24 -66.71
N ILE A 23 31.85 -20.79 -67.64
CA ILE A 23 30.44 -21.15 -67.42
C ILE A 23 30.33 -22.21 -66.33
N HIS A 24 31.17 -23.24 -66.34
CA HIS A 24 31.16 -24.29 -65.32
C HIS A 24 31.47 -23.72 -63.93
N ARG A 25 32.44 -22.79 -63.85
CA ARG A 25 32.78 -22.09 -62.61
C ARG A 25 31.62 -21.22 -62.11
N LEU A 26 30.99 -20.46 -63.01
CA LEU A 26 29.84 -19.61 -62.68
C LEU A 26 28.61 -20.43 -62.28
N GLN A 27 28.38 -21.58 -62.91
CA GLN A 27 27.27 -22.48 -62.57
C GLN A 27 27.43 -23.07 -61.16
N ASN A 28 28.65 -23.43 -60.78
CA ASN A 28 28.96 -23.90 -59.42
C ASN A 28 28.79 -22.79 -58.37
N LEU A 29 29.16 -21.55 -58.71
CA LEU A 29 28.93 -20.39 -57.83
C LEU A 29 27.44 -20.03 -57.72
N ALA A 30 26.72 -20.10 -58.84
CA ALA A 30 25.29 -19.80 -58.90
C ALA A 30 24.45 -20.84 -58.14
N SER A 31 24.87 -22.10 -58.12
CA SER A 31 24.20 -23.15 -57.34
C SER A 31 24.47 -23.03 -55.83
N ALA A 32 25.66 -22.57 -55.43
CA ALA A 32 26.03 -22.36 -54.02
C ALA A 32 25.51 -21.03 -53.42
N ALA A 33 25.38 -19.97 -54.24
CA ALA A 33 25.00 -18.63 -53.77
C ALA A 33 23.66 -18.56 -53.00
N PRO A 34 22.57 -19.27 -53.39
CA PRO A 34 21.31 -19.26 -52.64
C PRO A 34 21.44 -19.85 -51.24
N GLN A 35 22.20 -20.94 -51.10
CA GLN A 35 22.45 -21.59 -49.82
C GLN A 35 23.25 -20.68 -48.89
N LEU A 36 24.32 -20.06 -49.41
CA LEU A 36 25.14 -19.10 -48.67
C LEU A 36 24.34 -17.86 -48.22
N ARG A 37 23.42 -17.36 -49.05
CA ARG A 37 22.51 -16.26 -48.67
C ARG A 37 21.57 -16.67 -47.54
N LEU A 38 21.03 -17.89 -47.60
CA LEU A 38 20.11 -18.41 -46.59
C LEU A 38 20.83 -18.67 -45.25
N GLU A 39 22.05 -19.20 -45.29
CA GLU A 39 22.90 -19.36 -44.10
C GLU A 39 23.24 -18.02 -43.47
N LYS A 40 23.66 -17.04 -44.27
CA LYS A 40 23.92 -15.68 -43.80
C LYS A 40 22.67 -15.04 -43.19
N ALA A 41 21.51 -15.15 -43.83
CA ALA A 41 20.26 -14.60 -43.31
C ALA A 41 19.87 -15.23 -41.96
N LYS A 42 20.09 -16.54 -41.79
CA LYS A 42 19.89 -17.23 -40.50
C LYS A 42 20.85 -16.73 -39.44
N GLN A 43 22.11 -16.52 -39.80
CA GLN A 43 23.12 -15.99 -38.88
C GLN A 43 22.78 -14.56 -38.45
N ASP A 44 22.47 -13.68 -39.40
CA ASP A 44 22.07 -12.28 -39.14
C ASP A 44 20.85 -12.24 -38.20
N GLN A 45 19.83 -13.07 -38.46
CA GLN A 45 18.65 -13.15 -37.61
C GLN A 45 18.97 -13.65 -36.18
N GLN A 46 19.90 -14.60 -36.05
CA GLN A 46 20.32 -15.10 -34.75
C GLN A 46 21.08 -14.02 -33.97
N GLU A 47 21.98 -13.29 -34.63
CA GLU A 47 22.72 -12.19 -34.03
C GLU A 47 21.79 -11.05 -33.58
N GLU A 48 20.79 -10.69 -34.38
CA GLU A 48 19.78 -9.70 -34.00
C GLU A 48 18.97 -10.14 -32.77
N ARG A 49 18.54 -11.41 -32.73
CA ARG A 49 17.84 -11.98 -31.57
C ARG A 49 18.73 -11.94 -30.33
N GLU A 50 20.00 -12.29 -30.46
CA GLU A 50 20.93 -12.24 -29.35
C GLU A 50 21.17 -10.81 -28.85
N ARG A 51 21.33 -9.84 -29.76
CA ARG A 51 21.47 -8.42 -29.39
C ARG A 51 20.22 -7.91 -28.68
N SER A 52 19.03 -8.19 -29.22
CA SER A 52 17.76 -7.81 -28.61
C SER A 52 17.60 -8.41 -27.21
N ARG A 53 17.92 -9.70 -27.06
CA ARG A 53 17.91 -10.40 -25.75
C ARG A 53 18.92 -9.82 -24.77
N ARG A 54 20.13 -9.48 -25.22
CA ARG A 54 21.15 -8.85 -24.36
C ARG A 54 20.67 -7.48 -23.89
N ASN A 55 20.15 -6.66 -24.80
CA ASN A 55 19.63 -5.34 -24.46
C ASN A 55 18.46 -5.40 -23.46
N SER A 56 17.52 -6.35 -23.62
CA SER A 56 16.42 -6.52 -22.68
C SER A 56 16.90 -7.01 -21.31
N MET A 57 17.87 -7.92 -21.28
CA MET A 57 18.49 -8.39 -20.03
C MET A 57 19.26 -7.27 -19.33
N ASP A 58 19.98 -6.43 -20.05
CA ASP A 58 20.71 -5.30 -19.49
C ASP A 58 19.75 -4.23 -18.93
N GLN A 59 18.63 -3.98 -19.61
CA GLN A 59 17.59 -3.11 -19.05
C GLN A 59 16.98 -3.72 -17.79
N ALA A 60 16.62 -5.00 -17.81
CA ALA A 60 16.07 -5.69 -16.63
C ALA A 60 17.05 -5.64 -15.44
N ARG A 61 18.36 -5.81 -15.68
CA ARG A 61 19.38 -5.69 -14.64
C ARG A 61 19.41 -4.30 -14.02
N LYS A 62 19.35 -3.24 -14.83
CA LYS A 62 19.30 -1.86 -14.33
C LYS A 62 18.05 -1.59 -13.48
N GLU A 63 16.88 -2.03 -13.93
CA GLU A 63 15.64 -1.86 -13.16
C GLU A 63 15.69 -2.63 -11.83
N ILE A 64 16.28 -3.82 -11.82
CA ILE A 64 16.48 -4.60 -10.59
C ILE A 64 17.45 -3.89 -9.64
N GLU A 65 18.53 -3.32 -10.15
CA GLU A 65 19.49 -2.57 -9.35
C GLU A 65 18.84 -1.34 -8.70
N ILE A 66 18.05 -0.58 -9.47
CA ILE A 66 17.25 0.54 -8.97
C ILE A 66 16.27 0.08 -7.88
N ALA A 67 15.57 -1.03 -8.11
CA ALA A 67 14.64 -1.58 -7.12
C ALA A 67 15.35 -2.00 -5.82
N LEU A 68 16.55 -2.58 -5.94
CA LEU A 68 17.38 -2.97 -4.79
C LEU A 68 17.84 -1.74 -4.01
N GLU A 69 18.27 -0.69 -4.70
CA GLU A 69 18.62 0.59 -4.07
C GLU A 69 17.41 1.19 -3.34
N MET A 70 16.22 1.18 -3.95
CA MET A 70 15.00 1.64 -3.28
C MET A 70 14.64 0.77 -2.05
N GLN A 71 14.85 -0.53 -2.13
CA GLN A 71 14.59 -1.45 -1.02
C GLN A 71 15.43 -1.10 0.22
N THR A 72 16.66 -0.60 0.05
CA THR A 72 17.49 -0.16 1.18
C THR A 72 16.88 0.98 1.99
N ARG A 73 15.95 1.76 1.39
CA ARG A 73 15.27 2.88 2.04
C ARG A 73 14.05 2.46 2.85
N VAL A 74 13.51 1.26 2.60
CA VAL A 74 12.28 0.78 3.23
C VAL A 74 12.39 0.70 4.76
N PRO A 75 13.45 0.12 5.36
CA PRO A 75 13.56 0.01 6.82
C PRO A 75 13.49 1.37 7.52
N ALA A 76 14.25 2.36 7.03
CA ALA A 76 14.26 3.70 7.62
C ALA A 76 12.88 4.39 7.55
N LEU A 77 12.16 4.23 6.44
CA LEU A 77 10.80 4.77 6.31
C LEU A 77 9.81 4.07 7.24
N VAL A 78 9.95 2.75 7.40
CA VAL A 78 9.11 1.97 8.33
C VAL A 78 9.38 2.39 9.77
N GLU A 79 10.64 2.57 10.17
CA GLU A 79 11.00 3.05 11.51
C GLU A 79 10.42 4.44 11.79
N GLN A 80 10.51 5.36 10.84
CA GLN A 80 9.92 6.70 10.97
C GLN A 80 8.39 6.65 11.09
N ALA A 81 7.73 5.86 10.25
CA ALA A 81 6.29 5.68 10.31
C ALA A 81 5.84 5.03 11.63
N ALA A 82 6.59 4.04 12.11
CA ALA A 82 6.34 3.37 13.37
C ALA A 82 6.47 4.35 14.55
N ALA A 83 7.56 5.12 14.60
CA ALA A 83 7.76 6.13 15.64
C ALA A 83 6.65 7.18 15.66
N ALA A 84 6.27 7.72 14.49
CA ALA A 84 5.17 8.68 14.38
C ALA A 84 3.82 8.09 14.82
N SER A 85 3.57 6.82 14.49
CA SER A 85 2.35 6.12 14.91
C SER A 85 2.31 5.84 16.42
N ASP A 86 3.46 5.56 17.03
CA ASP A 86 3.61 5.35 18.47
C ASP A 86 3.38 6.64 19.25
N ASP A 87 3.91 7.76 18.76
CA ASP A 87 3.66 9.09 19.33
C ASP A 87 2.17 9.46 19.24
N LEU A 88 1.54 9.24 18.09
CA LEU A 88 0.10 9.46 17.93
C LEU A 88 -0.72 8.56 18.87
N TYR A 89 -0.33 7.29 19.02
CA TYR A 89 -0.96 6.37 19.95
C TYR A 89 -0.89 6.88 21.40
N ARG A 90 0.29 7.32 21.87
CA ARG A 90 0.45 7.86 23.22
C ARG A 90 -0.46 9.07 23.45
N LEU A 91 -0.46 10.03 22.53
CA LEU A 91 -1.30 11.22 22.63
C LEU A 91 -2.78 10.88 22.69
N LEU A 92 -3.26 9.99 21.81
CA LEU A 92 -4.66 9.57 21.80
C LEU A 92 -5.05 8.84 23.09
N ARG A 93 -4.13 8.06 23.66
CA ARG A 93 -4.34 7.38 24.95
C ARG A 93 -4.40 8.37 26.12
N GLU A 94 -3.55 9.38 26.15
CA GLU A 94 -3.58 10.45 27.15
C GLU A 94 -4.89 11.25 27.07
N ILE A 95 -5.30 11.62 25.86
CA ILE A 95 -6.58 12.28 25.61
C ILE A 95 -7.74 11.43 26.13
N TYR A 96 -7.72 10.12 25.84
CA TYR A 96 -8.75 9.20 26.34
C TYR A 96 -8.75 9.12 27.88
N SER A 97 -7.58 9.04 28.51
CA SER A 97 -7.45 9.04 29.98
C SER A 97 -8.06 10.29 30.59
N HIS A 98 -7.68 11.47 30.11
CA HIS A 98 -8.22 12.74 30.60
C HIS A 98 -9.72 12.88 30.39
N ARG A 99 -10.24 12.36 29.27
CA ARG A 99 -11.69 12.33 29.04
C ARG A 99 -12.38 11.43 30.06
N ASN A 100 -11.85 10.25 30.35
CA ASN A 100 -12.41 9.36 31.37
C ASN A 100 -12.35 9.99 32.76
N GLU A 101 -11.21 10.60 33.14
CA GLU A 101 -11.05 11.33 34.40
C GLU A 101 -12.07 12.48 34.53
N ALA A 102 -12.31 13.23 33.44
CA ALA A 102 -13.34 14.27 33.42
C ALA A 102 -14.75 13.67 33.58
N THR A 103 -15.01 12.53 32.94
CA THR A 103 -16.29 11.81 33.06
C THR A 103 -16.53 11.34 34.49
N GLU A 104 -15.51 10.78 35.14
CA GLU A 104 -15.56 10.33 36.54
C GLU A 104 -15.76 11.52 37.49
N SER A 105 -15.03 12.62 37.27
CA SER A 105 -15.16 13.83 38.10
C SER A 105 -16.56 14.43 38.02
N LEU A 106 -17.14 14.48 36.81
CA LEU A 106 -18.52 14.93 36.63
C LEU A 106 -19.54 13.96 37.22
N ALA A 107 -19.30 12.66 37.15
CA ALA A 107 -20.16 11.67 37.80
C ALA A 107 -20.15 11.81 39.33
N MET A 108 -18.99 12.17 39.92
CA MET A 108 -18.91 12.50 41.34
C MET A 108 -19.69 13.78 41.66
N ALA A 109 -19.55 14.83 40.85
CA ALA A 109 -20.30 16.07 41.04
C ALA A 109 -21.82 15.84 40.95
N ASP A 110 -22.28 15.14 39.91
CA ASP A 110 -23.69 14.80 39.71
C ASP A 110 -24.26 13.94 40.84
N ARG A 111 -23.45 13.06 41.43
CA ARG A 111 -23.85 12.27 42.60
C ARG A 111 -24.02 13.15 43.85
N VAL A 112 -23.12 14.10 44.08
CA VAL A 112 -23.25 15.05 45.20
C VAL A 112 -24.49 15.92 45.03
N ASP A 113 -24.77 16.38 43.81
CA ASP A 113 -25.98 17.13 43.48
C ASP A 113 -27.23 16.27 43.74
N TYR A 114 -27.23 14.99 43.31
CA TYR A 114 -28.32 14.05 43.56
C TYR A 114 -28.59 13.84 45.06
N GLU A 115 -27.53 13.59 45.84
CA GLU A 115 -27.65 13.37 47.29
C GLU A 115 -28.19 14.62 47.99
N SER A 116 -27.75 15.82 47.57
CA SER A 116 -28.24 17.09 48.09
C SER A 116 -29.70 17.36 47.72
N GLU A 117 -30.08 17.19 46.44
CA GLU A 117 -31.48 17.36 45.98
C GLU A 117 -32.42 16.35 46.68
N LEU A 118 -31.94 15.14 46.97
CA LEU A 118 -32.72 14.13 47.67
C LEU A 118 -32.94 14.52 49.14
N GLU A 119 -31.90 14.96 49.85
CA GLU A 119 -32.00 15.41 51.24
C GLU A 119 -33.00 16.60 51.36
N GLU A 120 -32.85 17.62 50.52
CA GLU A 120 -33.75 18.78 50.49
C GLU A 120 -35.22 18.38 50.20
N ALA A 121 -35.43 17.46 49.25
CA ALA A 121 -36.76 16.98 48.90
C ALA A 121 -37.41 16.16 50.02
N GLU A 122 -36.63 15.32 50.70
CA GLU A 122 -37.09 14.55 51.85
C GLU A 122 -37.44 15.44 53.03
N GLU A 123 -36.60 16.43 53.34
CA GLU A 123 -36.89 17.44 54.38
C GLU A 123 -38.17 18.21 54.08
N HIS A 124 -38.36 18.63 52.82
CA HIS A 124 -39.55 19.36 52.39
C HIS A 124 -40.84 18.54 52.53
N GLU A 125 -40.85 17.31 52.03
CA GLU A 125 -42.03 16.44 52.11
C GLU A 125 -42.32 16.02 53.57
N SER A 126 -41.28 15.78 54.37
CA SER A 126 -41.41 15.49 55.80
C SER A 126 -41.98 16.68 56.58
N ALA A 127 -41.54 17.91 56.29
CA ALA A 127 -42.10 19.13 56.89
C ALA A 127 -43.59 19.32 56.56
N LEU A 128 -44.06 18.77 55.44
CA LEU A 128 -45.46 18.76 55.02
C LEU A 128 -46.23 17.52 55.53
N ASN A 129 -45.62 16.65 56.34
CA ASN A 129 -46.15 15.36 56.78
C ASN A 129 -46.60 14.44 55.62
N ARG A 130 -45.89 14.49 54.49
CA ARG A 130 -46.11 13.66 53.32
C ARG A 130 -45.12 12.49 53.28
N SER A 131 -45.39 11.51 52.42
CA SER A 131 -44.51 10.35 52.25
C SER A 131 -43.32 10.70 51.36
N THR A 132 -42.11 10.35 51.79
CA THR A 132 -40.87 10.48 51.01
C THR A 132 -40.64 9.28 50.08
N GLN A 133 -41.51 8.28 50.14
CA GLN A 133 -41.34 7.04 49.38
C GLN A 133 -41.41 7.30 47.87
N GLY A 134 -40.32 7.01 47.16
CA GLY A 134 -40.23 7.12 45.70
C GLY A 134 -39.55 8.40 45.20
N LEU A 135 -39.21 9.36 46.07
CA LEU A 135 -38.44 10.56 45.70
C LEU A 135 -37.10 10.21 45.04
N ALA A 136 -36.38 9.25 45.63
CA ALA A 136 -35.13 8.74 45.08
C ALA A 136 -35.24 8.23 43.64
N TRP A 137 -36.35 7.56 43.30
CA TRP A 137 -36.60 7.05 41.94
C TRP A 137 -36.97 8.18 40.98
N ALA A 138 -37.78 9.15 41.43
CA ALA A 138 -38.13 10.32 40.64
C ALA A 138 -36.89 11.15 40.29
N LEU A 139 -36.00 11.38 41.27
CA LEU A 139 -34.76 12.14 41.09
C LEU A 139 -33.73 11.37 40.24
N ALA A 140 -33.61 10.06 40.39
CA ALA A 140 -32.64 9.25 39.65
C ALA A 140 -32.80 9.36 38.12
N SER A 141 -34.00 9.71 37.61
CA SER A 141 -34.22 9.93 36.18
C SER A 141 -33.54 11.18 35.62
N ARG A 142 -33.20 12.15 36.47
CA ARG A 142 -32.55 13.43 36.11
C ARG A 142 -31.03 13.39 36.24
N HIS A 143 -30.51 12.40 36.96
CA HIS A 143 -29.09 12.22 37.27
C HIS A 143 -28.51 10.97 36.60
N GLY A 144 -27.20 10.81 36.68
CA GLY A 144 -26.44 9.69 36.14
C GLY A 144 -25.82 9.96 34.77
N GLU A 145 -25.60 8.89 34.03
CA GLU A 145 -24.73 8.91 32.84
C GLU A 145 -25.21 9.88 31.75
N ALA A 146 -26.53 10.01 31.55
CA ALA A 146 -27.09 10.92 30.57
C ALA A 146 -26.80 12.40 30.91
N ARG A 147 -26.83 12.75 32.20
CA ARG A 147 -26.52 14.09 32.69
C ARG A 147 -25.03 14.38 32.55
N VAL A 148 -24.18 13.45 32.95
CA VAL A 148 -22.72 13.54 32.78
C VAL A 148 -22.33 13.72 31.31
N ARG A 149 -22.96 12.97 30.40
CA ARG A 149 -22.74 13.12 28.95
C ARG A 149 -23.16 14.52 28.46
N SER A 150 -24.28 15.06 28.93
CA SER A 150 -24.70 16.44 28.61
C SER A 150 -23.65 17.46 29.07
N LEU A 151 -23.18 17.34 30.31
CA LEU A 151 -22.18 18.25 30.88
C LEU A 151 -20.84 18.19 30.14
N LEU A 152 -20.41 17.00 29.71
CA LEU A 152 -19.23 16.85 28.85
C LEU A 152 -19.41 17.55 27.51
N GLU A 153 -20.58 17.44 26.89
CA GLU A 153 -20.88 18.09 25.62
C GLU A 153 -20.96 19.62 25.75
N GLU A 154 -21.47 20.13 26.88
CA GLU A 154 -21.48 21.55 27.21
C GLU A 154 -20.06 22.13 27.35
N MET A 155 -19.15 21.40 27.99
CA MET A 155 -17.76 21.83 28.16
C MET A 155 -16.89 21.63 26.92
N GLY A 156 -17.15 20.59 26.13
CA GLY A 156 -16.32 20.18 24.99
C GLY A 156 -17.14 19.79 23.77
N PRO A 157 -17.88 20.74 23.14
CA PRO A 157 -18.83 20.42 22.09
C PRO A 157 -18.17 19.80 20.87
N GLY A 158 -18.73 18.68 20.42
CA GLY A 158 -18.33 17.95 19.23
C GLY A 158 -16.90 17.42 19.27
N PHE A 159 -16.32 17.17 20.46
CA PHE A 159 -14.96 16.64 20.57
C PHE A 159 -14.80 15.36 19.73
N GLN A 160 -13.87 15.40 18.78
CA GLN A 160 -13.53 14.28 17.91
C GLN A 160 -12.00 14.16 17.86
N TYR A 161 -11.50 12.94 18.00
CA TYR A 161 -10.05 12.65 18.07
C TYR A 161 -9.27 13.16 16.85
N PHE A 162 -9.89 13.17 15.67
CA PHE A 162 -9.26 13.59 14.41
C PHE A 162 -9.89 14.84 13.80
N ARG A 163 -10.42 15.75 14.64
CA ARG A 163 -10.98 17.01 14.15
C ARG A 163 -9.93 17.78 13.34
N GLY A 164 -10.25 18.12 12.09
CA GLY A 164 -9.36 18.87 11.19
C GLY A 164 -8.35 18.01 10.43
N CYS A 165 -8.31 16.70 10.65
CA CYS A 165 -7.49 15.77 9.86
C CYS A 165 -8.17 15.47 8.51
N HIS A 166 -7.37 15.46 7.44
CA HIS A 166 -7.84 15.08 6.11
C HIS A 166 -7.76 13.55 5.96
N LEU A 167 -8.89 12.87 6.18
CA LEU A 167 -9.01 11.40 6.14
C LEU A 167 -9.65 10.88 4.85
N GLU A 168 -9.44 11.59 3.73
CA GLU A 168 -10.05 11.23 2.43
C GLU A 168 -9.43 9.96 1.81
N GLY A 169 -8.16 9.68 2.11
CA GLY A 169 -7.45 8.51 1.61
C GLY A 169 -7.82 7.23 2.38
N PRO A 170 -7.90 6.07 1.69
CA PRO A 170 -8.20 4.79 2.35
C PRO A 170 -7.11 4.42 3.38
N LEU A 171 -5.82 4.60 3.02
CA LEU A 171 -4.71 4.29 3.93
C LEU A 171 -4.69 5.17 5.18
N THR A 172 -4.96 6.47 5.03
CA THR A 172 -5.03 7.41 6.16
C THR A 172 -6.18 7.10 7.09
N ARG A 173 -7.31 6.67 6.53
CA ARG A 173 -8.48 6.25 7.30
C ARG A 173 -8.20 4.94 8.04
N ASP A 174 -7.63 3.95 7.37
CA ASP A 174 -7.31 2.65 7.97
C ASP A 174 -6.29 2.80 9.10
N LEU A 175 -5.28 3.66 8.93
CA LEU A 175 -4.30 3.97 9.96
C LEU A 175 -4.97 4.67 11.16
N ALA A 176 -5.80 5.67 10.91
CA ALA A 176 -6.55 6.39 11.94
C ALA A 176 -7.45 5.45 12.75
N ASP A 177 -8.20 4.58 12.07
CA ASP A 177 -9.08 3.59 12.68
C ASP A 177 -8.28 2.53 13.46
N PHE A 178 -7.14 2.08 12.94
CA PHE A 178 -6.25 1.14 13.62
C PHE A 178 -5.71 1.73 14.93
N ILE A 179 -5.16 2.94 14.89
CA ILE A 179 -4.57 3.58 16.06
C ILE A 179 -5.65 3.88 17.11
N LEU A 180 -6.82 4.39 16.72
CA LEU A 180 -7.92 4.63 17.66
C LEU A 180 -8.37 3.36 18.38
N LYS A 181 -8.54 2.26 17.62
CA LYS A 181 -8.92 0.97 18.21
C LYS A 181 -7.90 0.53 19.24
N GLN A 182 -6.61 0.67 18.92
CA GLN A 182 -5.56 0.26 19.83
C GLN A 182 -5.42 1.16 21.06
N ALA A 183 -5.62 2.47 20.91
CA ALA A 183 -5.52 3.44 22.00
C ALA A 183 -6.69 3.34 23.00
N ILE A 184 -7.91 3.11 22.50
CA ILE A 184 -9.15 3.20 23.29
C ILE A 184 -9.64 1.82 23.75
N SER A 185 -9.46 0.79 22.92
CA SER A 185 -9.95 -0.58 23.17
C SER A 185 -8.88 -1.64 22.86
N PRO A 186 -7.81 -1.74 23.67
CA PRO A 186 -6.69 -2.64 23.41
C PRO A 186 -7.04 -4.15 23.41
N ASN A 187 -8.29 -4.53 23.71
CA ASN A 187 -8.72 -5.93 23.87
C ASN A 187 -9.50 -6.52 22.68
N GLY A 188 -9.56 -5.85 21.53
CA GLY A 188 -10.30 -6.35 20.35
C GLY A 188 -9.66 -7.52 19.58
N ALA A 189 -8.41 -7.90 19.87
CA ALA A 189 -7.67 -8.88 19.06
C ALA A 189 -6.96 -10.00 19.85
N GLY A 190 -7.17 -10.11 21.17
CA GLY A 190 -6.42 -11.07 22.02
C GLY A 190 -7.23 -11.95 22.97
N ALA A 191 -8.56 -11.79 23.07
CA ALA A 191 -9.39 -12.54 24.03
C ALA A 191 -9.98 -13.86 23.50
N GLN A 192 -9.43 -14.41 22.40
CA GLN A 192 -9.83 -15.71 21.84
C GLN A 192 -8.62 -16.60 21.58
N GLN A 193 -7.81 -16.85 22.61
CA GLN A 193 -6.84 -17.96 22.58
C GLN A 193 -6.37 -18.29 24.00
N ASP A 194 -7.30 -18.65 24.89
CA ASP A 194 -6.98 -19.34 26.15
C ASP A 194 -8.23 -20.01 26.73
N LYS A 195 -8.88 -20.86 25.92
CA LYS A 195 -9.83 -21.89 26.38
C LYS A 195 -9.81 -23.07 25.42
N GLN A 196 -8.68 -23.77 25.37
CA GLN A 196 -8.62 -25.18 24.98
C GLN A 196 -7.22 -25.70 25.31
N ASN A 197 -7.08 -26.21 26.53
CA ASN A 197 -6.31 -27.40 26.88
C ASN A 197 -6.78 -27.88 28.26
#